data_AF-A0A2E5JDS9-F1
#
_entry.id   AF-A0A2E5JDS9-F1
#
_cell.length_a   1.000
_cell.length_b   1.000
_cell.length_c   1.000
_cell.angle_alpha   90.00
_cell.angle_beta   90.00
_cell.angle_gamma   90.00
#
_symmetry.space_group_name_H-M   'P 1'
#
loop_
_entity.id
_entity.type
_entity.pdbx_description
1 polymer ?
#
loop_
_entity_poly.entity_id
_entity_poly.type
_entity_poly.pdbx_seq_one_letter_code
_entity_poly.pdbx_strand_id
1 'polypeptide(L)'
;MLLDVMWYEKGLYFTFFPVMMIYYLFMLFPSIHRHYIYQVTERGFIRWKIIWQILFHGAISNEIPYILLFLFLLKELKFVIEFAETRLSKIEESLYEKCPGYRIAHLHLNLFQDDMDNRFHVNCFHTNRLYILESTVLSRETQLGISNYREIRRRNKAPRTMTEEEENMYKASSNQFLLFSNRNYIIGYYVGLLCTILLFEHYTSFILVLFNITTFLFMRSAIHDVLVDLAYGVISVLFALQRNNIT
;
A
#
# COMPACT_ATOMS: atom_id res chain seq x y z
N MET A 1 2.77 21.29 37.78
CA MET A 1 2.12 20.21 37.02
C MET A 1 1.49 20.69 35.71
N LEU A 2 0.41 21.49 35.69
CA LEU A 2 -0.18 22.02 34.43
C LEU A 2 0.80 22.90 33.62
N LEU A 3 1.58 23.75 34.31
CA LEU A 3 2.62 24.59 33.71
C LEU A 3 3.79 23.78 33.12
N ASP A 4 4.15 22.65 33.73
CA ASP A 4 5.26 21.79 33.27
C ASP A 4 4.86 20.98 32.04
N VAL A 5 3.61 20.47 32.01
CA VAL A 5 3.02 19.81 30.84
C VAL A 5 2.94 20.78 29.66
N MET A 6 2.53 22.03 29.91
CA MET A 6 2.47 23.07 28.87
C MET A 6 3.85 23.47 28.32
N TRP A 7 4.91 23.53 29.14
CA TRP A 7 6.27 23.82 28.69
C TRP A 7 6.87 22.68 27.86
N TYR A 8 6.62 21.43 28.27
CA TYR A 8 7.06 20.23 27.54
C TYR A 8 6.39 20.10 26.17
N GLU A 9 5.07 20.34 26.10
CA GLU A 9 4.32 20.37 24.84
C GLU A 9 4.80 21.51 23.92
N LYS A 10 5.03 22.73 24.44
CA LYS A 10 5.57 23.87 23.67
C LYS A 10 6.94 23.56 23.05
N GLY A 11 7.85 22.95 23.83
CA GLY A 11 9.17 22.54 23.35
C GLY A 11 9.09 21.51 22.23
N LEU A 12 8.23 20.50 22.35
CA LEU A 12 8.10 19.42 21.38
C LEU A 12 7.58 19.89 20.00
N TYR A 13 6.55 20.74 19.94
CA TYR A 13 6.08 21.29 18.66
C TYR A 13 7.09 22.24 18.02
N PHE A 14 7.80 23.02 18.83
CA PHE A 14 8.91 23.82 18.30
C PHE A 14 10.07 22.96 17.81
N THR A 15 10.33 21.78 18.40
CA THR A 15 11.35 20.84 17.91
C THR A 15 10.95 20.12 16.62
N PHE A 16 9.65 20.05 16.29
CA PHE A 16 9.19 19.46 15.03
C PHE A 16 9.76 20.18 13.80
N PHE A 17 9.78 21.52 13.80
CA PHE A 17 10.26 22.31 12.66
C PHE A 17 11.77 22.14 12.39
N PRO A 18 12.68 22.29 13.38
CA PRO A 18 14.10 22.00 13.19
C PRO A 18 14.36 20.57 12.72
N VAL A 19 13.65 19.59 13.26
CA VAL A 19 13.79 18.19 12.84
C VAL A 19 13.36 18.00 11.39
N MET A 20 12.23 18.58 10.98
CA MET A 20 11.79 18.58 9.57
C MET A 20 12.79 19.30 8.66
N MET A 21 13.33 20.44 9.07
CA MET A 21 14.35 21.16 8.30
C MET A 21 15.62 20.33 8.12
N ILE A 22 16.13 19.71 9.18
CA ILE A 22 17.28 18.81 9.12
C ILE A 22 16.99 17.65 8.17
N TYR A 23 15.78 17.09 8.23
CA TYR A 23 15.33 16.03 7.34
C TYR A 23 15.38 16.45 5.86
N TYR A 24 14.83 17.61 5.49
CA TYR A 24 14.90 18.12 4.12
C TYR A 24 16.33 18.47 3.70
N LEU A 25 17.15 18.95 4.62
CA LEU A 25 18.56 19.24 4.36
C LEU A 25 19.34 17.96 4.03
N PHE A 26 19.07 16.85 4.72
CA PHE A 26 19.63 15.55 4.36
C PHE A 26 19.17 15.07 2.97
N MET A 27 17.96 15.42 2.54
CA MET A 27 17.48 15.06 1.21
C MET A 27 18.13 15.85 0.07
N LEU A 28 18.90 16.91 0.36
CA LEU A 28 19.72 17.59 -0.66
C LEU A 28 20.93 16.75 -1.08
N PHE A 29 21.36 15.78 -0.27
CA PHE A 29 22.46 14.89 -0.66
C PHE A 29 22.02 13.92 -1.77
N PRO A 30 22.73 13.84 -2.91
CA PRO A 30 22.29 13.06 -4.07
C PRO A 30 22.09 11.55 -3.84
N SER A 31 22.85 10.96 -2.91
CA SER A 31 22.68 9.56 -2.52
C SER A 31 21.37 9.33 -1.79
N ILE A 32 21.05 10.21 -0.83
CA ILE A 32 19.83 10.17 -0.03
C ILE A 32 18.62 10.50 -0.91
N HIS A 33 18.74 11.51 -1.77
CA HIS A 33 17.68 11.91 -2.69
C HIS A 33 17.27 10.79 -3.65
N ARG A 34 18.24 10.05 -4.21
CA ARG A 34 17.94 8.89 -5.06
C ARG A 34 17.20 7.79 -4.31
N HIS A 35 17.58 7.54 -3.06
CA HIS A 35 16.89 6.57 -2.22
C HIS A 35 15.46 7.03 -1.86
N TYR A 36 15.27 8.32 -1.61
CA TYR A 36 13.96 8.95 -1.45
C TYR A 36 13.08 8.75 -2.70
N ILE A 37 13.60 9.07 -3.90
CA ILE A 37 12.85 8.89 -5.15
C ILE A 37 12.39 7.45 -5.28
N TYR A 38 13.31 6.49 -5.07
CA TYR A 38 12.98 5.07 -5.12
C TYR A 38 11.83 4.70 -4.15
N GLN A 39 11.86 5.20 -2.91
CA GLN A 39 10.78 4.91 -1.97
C GLN A 39 9.44 5.52 -2.42
N VAL A 40 9.44 6.76 -2.91
CA VAL A 40 8.22 7.42 -3.39
C VAL A 40 7.66 6.72 -4.64
N THR A 41 8.51 6.31 -5.58
CA THR A 41 8.07 5.74 -6.86
C THR A 41 7.71 4.27 -6.76
N GLU A 42 8.51 3.46 -6.05
CA GLU A 42 8.33 1.99 -6.02
C GLU A 42 7.49 1.53 -4.83
N ARG A 43 7.62 2.18 -3.66
CA ARG A 43 6.87 1.80 -2.46
C ARG A 43 5.59 2.58 -2.26
N GLY A 44 5.52 3.75 -2.87
CA GLY A 44 4.41 4.67 -2.74
C GLY A 44 4.33 5.41 -1.40
N PHE A 45 5.29 5.20 -0.50
CA PHE A 45 5.45 5.93 0.76
C PHE A 45 6.90 5.84 1.27
N ILE A 46 7.23 6.70 2.22
CA ILE A 46 8.58 6.83 2.76
C ILE A 46 8.64 6.33 4.21
N ARG A 47 9.50 5.36 4.47
CA ARG A 47 9.55 4.67 5.77
C ARG A 47 9.89 5.56 6.94
N TRP A 48 10.96 6.36 6.83
CA TRP A 48 11.43 7.18 7.94
C TRP A 48 10.46 8.31 8.31
N LYS A 49 9.44 8.59 7.47
CA LYS A 49 8.40 9.56 7.83
C LYS A 49 7.57 9.14 9.04
N ILE A 50 7.47 7.83 9.29
CA ILE A 50 6.75 7.35 10.48
C ILE A 50 7.36 7.86 11.78
N ILE A 51 8.68 8.09 11.80
CA ILE A 51 9.40 8.53 12.99
C ILE A 51 8.89 9.90 13.44
N TRP A 52 8.80 10.86 12.51
CA TRP A 52 8.33 12.20 12.86
C TRP A 52 6.81 12.24 13.09
N GLN A 53 6.04 11.38 12.41
CA GLN A 53 4.59 11.26 12.69
C GLN A 53 4.38 10.75 14.12
N ILE A 54 5.15 9.74 14.54
CA ILE A 54 5.12 9.23 15.91
C ILE A 54 5.55 10.31 16.91
N LEU A 55 6.62 11.06 16.62
CA LEU A 55 7.05 12.17 17.48
C LEU A 55 5.95 13.23 17.62
N PHE A 56 5.32 13.62 16.50
CA PHE A 56 4.25 14.62 16.50
C PHE A 56 3.03 14.17 17.30
N HIS A 57 2.55 12.95 17.07
CA HIS A 57 1.37 12.44 17.76
C HIS A 57 1.67 12.03 19.21
N GLY A 58 2.88 11.58 19.52
CA GLY A 58 3.33 11.35 20.89
C GLY A 58 3.39 12.62 21.74
N ALA A 59 3.56 13.79 21.11
CA ALA A 59 3.42 15.09 21.77
C ALA A 59 1.95 15.49 22.03
N ILE A 60 0.97 14.84 21.37
CA ILE A 60 -0.47 15.05 21.58
C ILE A 60 -1.00 14.08 22.64
N SER A 61 -0.66 12.79 22.52
CA SER A 61 -1.10 11.75 23.45
C SER A 61 -0.24 10.49 23.32
N ASN A 62 0.00 9.83 24.45
CA ASN A 62 0.86 8.65 24.57
C ASN A 62 0.28 7.38 23.91
N GLU A 63 -1.01 7.34 23.58
CA GLU A 63 -1.69 6.16 23.03
C GLU A 63 -1.71 6.15 21.49
N ILE A 64 -1.53 7.31 20.87
CA ILE A 64 -1.55 7.50 19.41
C ILE A 64 -0.34 6.87 18.66
N PRO A 65 0.87 6.71 19.24
CA PRO A 65 1.99 6.05 18.58
C PRO A 65 1.68 4.63 18.04
N TYR A 66 0.85 3.85 18.74
CA TYR A 66 0.49 2.49 18.32
C TYR A 66 -0.38 2.49 17.05
N ILE A 67 -1.25 3.48 16.93
CA ILE A 67 -2.15 3.67 15.78
C ILE A 67 -1.33 4.01 14.52
N LEU A 68 -0.30 4.83 14.67
CA LEU A 68 0.61 5.14 13.57
C LEU A 68 1.46 3.94 13.18
N LEU A 69 1.96 3.17 14.16
CA LEU A 69 2.67 1.93 13.88
C LEU A 69 1.79 0.95 13.09
N PHE A 70 0.52 0.82 13.46
CA PHE A 70 -0.45 0.03 12.71
C PHE A 70 -0.61 0.53 11.27
N LEU A 71 -0.77 1.84 11.07
CA LEU A 71 -0.87 2.45 9.74
C LEU A 71 0.39 2.21 8.89
N PHE A 72 1.58 2.26 9.50
CA PHE A 72 2.84 1.90 8.84
C PHE A 72 2.86 0.44 8.40
N LEU A 73 2.48 -0.49 9.28
CA LEU A 73 2.41 -1.91 8.96
C LEU A 73 1.40 -2.20 7.85
N LEU A 74 0.27 -1.48 7.83
CA LEU A 74 -0.72 -1.58 6.76
C LEU A 74 -0.15 -1.15 5.40
N LYS A 75 0.60 -0.04 5.36
CA LYS A 75 1.27 0.43 4.14
C LYS A 75 2.35 -0.55 3.66
N GLU A 76 3.15 -1.10 4.58
CA GLU A 76 4.14 -2.14 4.28
C GLU A 76 3.48 -3.41 3.73
N LEU A 77 2.41 -3.88 4.35
CA LEU A 77 1.68 -5.06 3.91
C LEU A 77 1.12 -4.86 2.50
N LYS A 78 0.49 -3.70 2.24
CA LYS A 78 -0.01 -3.36 0.91
C LYS A 78 1.13 -3.38 -0.12
N PHE A 79 2.26 -2.73 0.19
CA PHE A 79 3.43 -2.71 -0.70
C PHE A 79 3.95 -4.13 -0.99
N VAL A 80 4.12 -4.98 0.02
CA VAL A 80 4.64 -6.35 -0.16
C VAL A 80 3.71 -7.17 -1.05
N ILE A 81 2.39 -7.04 -0.85
CA ILE A 81 1.39 -7.73 -1.68
C ILE A 81 1.47 -7.24 -3.12
N GLU A 82 1.38 -5.93 -3.36
CA GLU A 82 1.41 -5.36 -4.72
C GLU A 82 2.73 -5.66 -5.44
N PHE A 83 3.85 -5.62 -4.72
CA PHE A 83 5.17 -5.97 -5.25
C PHE A 83 5.26 -7.45 -5.63
N ALA A 84 4.77 -8.34 -4.77
CA ALA A 84 4.75 -9.77 -5.04
C ALA A 84 3.87 -10.09 -6.25
N GLU A 85 2.67 -9.50 -6.35
CA GLU A 85 1.76 -9.68 -7.48
C GLU A 85 2.36 -9.16 -8.80
N THR A 86 2.96 -7.97 -8.77
CA THR A 86 3.61 -7.39 -9.96
C THR A 86 4.77 -8.28 -10.45
N ARG A 87 5.56 -8.83 -9.53
CA ARG A 87 6.64 -9.77 -9.88
C ARG A 87 6.10 -11.09 -10.39
N LEU A 88 5.07 -11.64 -9.75
CA LEU A 88 4.47 -12.90 -10.15
C LEU A 88 3.85 -12.79 -11.55
N SER A 89 3.20 -11.67 -11.86
CA SER A 89 2.71 -11.35 -13.20
C SER A 89 3.83 -11.32 -14.24
N LYS A 90 4.96 -10.65 -13.95
CA LYS A 90 6.12 -10.64 -14.86
C LYS A 90 6.73 -12.02 -15.10
N ILE A 91 6.76 -12.86 -14.06
CA ILE A 91 7.21 -14.25 -14.17
C ILE A 91 6.25 -15.04 -15.07
N GLU A 92 4.94 -14.89 -14.87
CA GLU A 92 3.94 -15.54 -15.69
C GLU A 92 4.03 -15.12 -17.17
N GLU A 93 4.18 -13.83 -17.45
CA GLU A 93 4.38 -13.32 -18.82
C GLU A 93 5.67 -13.90 -19.43
N SER A 94 6.76 -13.91 -18.67
CA SER A 94 8.04 -14.49 -19.14
C SER A 94 7.94 -15.99 -19.39
N LEU A 95 7.18 -16.72 -18.57
CA LEU A 95 6.95 -18.15 -18.73
C LEU A 95 6.15 -18.43 -20.01
N TYR A 96 5.11 -17.64 -20.27
CA TYR A 96 4.31 -17.74 -21.48
C TYR A 96 5.15 -17.49 -22.75
N GLU A 97 6.03 -16.49 -22.73
CA GLU A 97 6.88 -16.15 -23.89
C GLU A 97 8.01 -17.17 -24.14
N LYS A 98 8.65 -17.68 -23.07
CA LYS A 98 9.88 -18.49 -23.19
C LYS A 98 9.64 -20.00 -23.10
N CYS A 99 8.58 -20.43 -22.41
CA CYS A 99 8.25 -21.83 -22.20
C CYS A 99 6.77 -22.06 -22.49
N PRO A 100 6.35 -21.94 -23.77
CA PRO A 100 4.96 -22.10 -24.14
C PRO A 100 4.49 -23.50 -23.77
N GLY A 101 3.30 -23.58 -23.15
CA GLY A 101 2.73 -24.84 -22.65
C GLY A 101 2.97 -25.11 -21.17
N TYR A 102 3.63 -24.21 -20.44
CA TYR A 102 3.74 -24.29 -18.98
C TYR A 102 2.98 -23.14 -18.29
N ARG A 103 2.44 -23.43 -17.09
CA ARG A 103 1.73 -22.46 -16.25
C ARG A 103 2.12 -22.59 -14.79
N ILE A 104 1.91 -21.51 -14.04
CA ILE A 104 1.97 -21.56 -12.58
C ILE A 104 0.64 -22.14 -12.08
N ALA A 105 0.71 -23.19 -11.25
CA ALA A 105 -0.47 -23.93 -10.78
C ALA A 105 -1.50 -23.01 -10.11
N HIS A 106 -1.02 -22.11 -9.24
CA HIS A 106 -1.83 -21.31 -8.31
C HIS A 106 -2.48 -20.05 -8.90
N LEU A 107 -2.41 -19.82 -10.21
CA LEU A 107 -2.87 -18.58 -10.83
C LEU A 107 -4.16 -18.78 -11.65
N HIS A 108 -5.07 -17.80 -11.53
CA HIS A 108 -6.24 -17.50 -12.38
C HIS A 108 -7.33 -18.57 -12.56
N LEU A 109 -7.06 -19.82 -12.21
CA LEU A 109 -8.02 -20.91 -12.32
C LEU A 109 -8.47 -21.35 -10.93
N ASN A 110 -9.73 -21.81 -10.88
CA ASN A 110 -10.25 -22.48 -9.71
C ASN A 110 -9.53 -23.83 -9.60
N LEU A 111 -8.39 -23.81 -8.91
CA LEU A 111 -7.47 -24.92 -8.68
C LEU A 111 -8.22 -26.24 -8.51
N PHE A 112 -9.27 -26.25 -7.68
CA PHE A 112 -10.09 -27.41 -7.38
C PHE A 112 -10.62 -28.20 -8.59
N GLN A 113 -10.98 -27.53 -9.69
CA GLN A 113 -11.53 -28.19 -10.88
C GLN A 113 -10.42 -28.86 -11.71
N ASP A 114 -9.31 -28.15 -11.93
CA ASP A 114 -8.12 -28.67 -12.64
C ASP A 114 -7.33 -29.67 -11.76
N ASP A 115 -7.47 -29.60 -10.44
CA ASP A 115 -6.80 -30.46 -9.46
C ASP A 115 -7.44 -31.84 -9.35
N MET A 116 -8.77 -31.92 -9.54
CA MET A 116 -9.45 -33.20 -9.68
C MET A 116 -8.90 -33.98 -10.88
N ASP A 117 -8.57 -33.28 -11.96
CA ASP A 117 -7.99 -33.87 -13.16
C ASP A 117 -6.49 -34.20 -12.98
N ASN A 118 -5.74 -33.39 -12.22
CA ASN A 118 -4.28 -33.51 -12.11
C ASN A 118 -3.73 -34.22 -10.85
N ARG A 119 -4.57 -34.65 -9.89
CA ARG A 119 -4.16 -35.29 -8.60
C ARG A 119 -3.07 -34.54 -7.82
N PHE A 120 -2.91 -33.25 -8.09
CA PHE A 120 -1.70 -32.50 -7.75
C PHE A 120 -1.60 -32.14 -6.25
N HIS A 121 -2.73 -31.86 -5.60
CA HIS A 121 -2.76 -31.40 -4.21
C HIS A 121 -2.40 -32.46 -3.16
N VAL A 122 -2.42 -33.76 -3.52
CA VAL A 122 -1.99 -34.83 -2.61
C VAL A 122 -0.50 -34.73 -2.29
N ASN A 123 0.29 -34.06 -3.15
CA ASN A 123 1.76 -33.97 -3.03
C ASN A 123 2.31 -32.56 -2.75
N CYS A 124 1.44 -31.54 -2.64
CA CYS A 124 1.86 -30.17 -2.36
C CYS A 124 2.02 -29.90 -0.86
N PHE A 125 3.06 -30.49 -0.27
CA PHE A 125 3.40 -30.29 1.15
C PHE A 125 4.10 -28.96 1.45
N HIS A 126 4.54 -28.22 0.43
CA HIS A 126 5.28 -26.96 0.60
C HIS A 126 4.52 -25.77 0.01
N THR A 127 3.93 -24.95 0.88
CA THR A 127 3.19 -23.73 0.55
C THR A 127 4.09 -22.57 0.10
N ASN A 128 5.40 -22.66 0.30
CA ASN A 128 6.37 -21.61 -0.06
C ASN A 128 6.98 -21.79 -1.47
N ARG A 129 6.49 -22.74 -2.27
CA ARG A 129 7.01 -23.02 -3.61
C ARG A 129 5.99 -22.65 -4.68
N LEU A 130 6.49 -22.09 -5.78
CA LEU A 130 5.71 -21.94 -7.01
C LEU A 130 5.87 -23.24 -7.82
N TYR A 131 4.75 -23.88 -8.12
CA TYR A 131 4.74 -25.08 -8.93
C TYR A 131 4.39 -24.74 -10.37
N ILE A 132 5.16 -25.31 -11.29
CA ILE A 132 4.99 -25.15 -12.73
C ILE A 132 4.44 -26.45 -13.28
N LEU A 133 3.34 -26.38 -14.01
CA LEU A 133 2.62 -27.51 -14.59
C LEU A 133 2.45 -27.32 -16.09
N GLU A 134 2.27 -28.41 -16.81
CA GLU A 134 1.89 -28.35 -18.21
C GLU A 134 0.44 -27.85 -18.35
N SER A 135 0.22 -26.93 -19.29
CA SER A 135 -1.09 -26.33 -19.55
C SER A 135 -1.99 -27.32 -20.28
N THR A 136 -3.15 -27.62 -19.70
CA THR A 136 -4.29 -28.26 -20.38
C THR A 136 -4.84 -27.37 -21.51
N VAL A 137 -5.65 -27.94 -22.41
CA VAL A 137 -6.27 -27.18 -23.52
C VAL A 137 -7.06 -25.97 -22.99
N LEU A 138 -7.90 -26.18 -21.96
CA LEU A 138 -8.72 -25.13 -21.34
C LEU A 138 -7.86 -24.04 -20.67
N SER A 139 -6.81 -24.45 -19.95
CA SER A 139 -5.91 -23.48 -19.32
C SER A 139 -5.13 -22.66 -20.36
N ARG A 140 -4.79 -23.25 -21.50
CA ARG A 140 -4.08 -22.57 -22.60
C ARG A 140 -4.96 -21.48 -23.24
N GLU A 141 -6.24 -21.76 -23.45
CA GLU A 141 -7.20 -20.78 -23.96
C GLU A 141 -7.37 -19.61 -22.98
N THR A 142 -7.51 -19.91 -21.68
CA THR A 142 -7.62 -18.89 -20.63
C THR A 142 -6.36 -18.03 -20.54
N GLN A 143 -5.18 -18.63 -20.60
CA GLN A 143 -3.90 -17.91 -20.62
C GLN A 143 -3.76 -17.00 -21.83
N LEU A 144 -4.15 -17.48 -23.01
CA LEU A 144 -4.16 -16.67 -24.24
C LEU A 144 -5.12 -15.47 -24.10
N GLY A 145 -6.31 -15.69 -23.57
CA GLY A 145 -7.28 -14.64 -23.29
C GLY A 145 -6.72 -13.56 -22.37
N ILE A 146 -6.14 -13.98 -21.23
CA ILE A 146 -5.50 -13.07 -20.26
C ILE A 146 -4.37 -12.27 -20.92
N SER A 147 -3.51 -12.94 -21.70
CA SER A 147 -2.40 -12.29 -22.42
C SER A 147 -2.89 -11.22 -23.41
N ASN A 148 -3.92 -11.53 -24.19
CA ASN A 148 -4.53 -10.58 -25.12
C ASN A 148 -5.12 -9.36 -24.39
N TYR A 149 -5.83 -9.57 -23.27
CA TYR A 149 -6.38 -8.45 -22.49
C TYR A 149 -5.29 -7.59 -21.82
N ARG A 150 -4.15 -8.18 -21.43
CA ARG A 150 -2.99 -7.41 -20.98
C ARG A 150 -2.47 -6.49 -22.08
N GLU A 151 -2.38 -6.97 -23.31
CA GLU A 151 -1.95 -6.16 -24.45
C GLU A 151 -2.93 -5.01 -24.76
N ILE A 152 -4.24 -5.27 -24.67
CA ILE A 152 -5.29 -4.24 -24.82
C ILE A 152 -5.14 -3.14 -23.75
N ARG A 153 -4.91 -3.53 -22.49
CA ARG A 153 -4.65 -2.59 -21.38
C ARG A 153 -3.39 -1.77 -21.61
N ARG A 154 -2.28 -2.39 -22.06
CA ARG A 154 -1.03 -1.69 -22.40
C ARG A 154 -1.25 -0.64 -23.50
N ARG A 155 -2.18 -0.89 -24.41
CA ARG A 155 -2.57 0.03 -25.48
C ARG A 155 -3.61 1.07 -25.06
N ASN A 156 -4.01 1.12 -23.79
CA ASN A 156 -5.05 2.01 -23.25
C ASN A 156 -6.37 1.97 -24.03
N LYS A 157 -6.72 0.82 -24.63
CA LYS A 157 -7.97 0.64 -25.35
C LYS A 157 -9.06 0.15 -24.41
N ALA A 158 -10.27 0.69 -24.55
CA ALA A 158 -11.43 0.16 -23.87
C ALA A 158 -11.77 -1.23 -24.42
N PRO A 159 -12.14 -2.19 -23.57
CA PRO A 159 -12.52 -3.50 -24.05
C PRO A 159 -13.89 -3.45 -24.74
N ARG A 160 -14.12 -4.44 -25.62
CA ARG A 160 -15.44 -4.68 -26.23
C ARG A 160 -16.46 -5.16 -25.19
N THR A 161 -17.73 -5.25 -25.57
CA THR A 161 -18.76 -5.96 -24.80
C THR A 161 -18.30 -7.37 -24.48
N MET A 162 -18.23 -7.71 -23.20
CA MET A 162 -17.69 -8.98 -22.71
C MET A 162 -18.79 -9.95 -22.32
N THR A 163 -18.51 -11.24 -22.51
CA THR A 163 -19.21 -12.32 -21.79
C THR A 163 -18.69 -12.44 -20.35
N GLU A 164 -19.37 -13.23 -19.51
CA GLU A 164 -18.95 -13.45 -18.12
C GLU A 164 -17.54 -14.06 -18.02
N GLU A 165 -17.21 -15.02 -18.90
CA GLU A 165 -15.88 -15.62 -18.96
C GLU A 165 -14.81 -14.62 -19.39
N GLU A 166 -15.10 -13.79 -20.40
CA GLU A 166 -14.21 -12.72 -20.85
C GLU A 166 -14.00 -11.66 -19.75
N GLU A 167 -15.02 -11.38 -18.95
CA GLU A 167 -14.91 -10.47 -17.81
C GLU A 167 -13.95 -11.01 -16.75
N ASN A 168 -14.02 -12.31 -16.46
CA ASN A 168 -13.10 -12.96 -15.53
C ASN A 168 -11.65 -12.94 -16.05
N MET A 169 -11.43 -13.21 -17.34
CA MET A 169 -10.11 -13.08 -17.97
C MET A 169 -9.61 -11.63 -17.98
N TYR A 170 -10.51 -10.67 -18.18
CA TYR A 170 -10.17 -9.25 -18.13
C TYR A 170 -9.83 -8.78 -16.72
N LYS A 171 -10.52 -9.28 -15.69
CA LYS A 171 -10.16 -9.06 -14.28
C LYS A 171 -8.80 -9.65 -13.97
N ALA A 172 -8.54 -10.90 -14.35
CA ALA A 172 -7.25 -11.58 -14.22
C ALA A 172 -6.09 -10.81 -14.92
N SER A 173 -6.36 -10.20 -16.08
CA SER A 173 -5.36 -9.39 -16.81
C SER A 173 -4.91 -8.12 -16.08
N SER A 174 -5.64 -7.68 -15.05
CA SER A 174 -5.25 -6.51 -14.24
C SER A 174 -4.02 -6.75 -13.38
N ASN A 175 -3.60 -8.01 -13.22
CA ASN A 175 -2.49 -8.43 -12.34
C ASN A 175 -2.68 -8.05 -10.86
N GLN A 176 -3.91 -7.68 -10.49
CA GLN A 176 -4.30 -7.36 -9.13
C GLN A 176 -5.11 -8.53 -8.56
N PHE A 177 -5.06 -8.70 -7.25
CA PHE A 177 -5.84 -9.69 -6.51
C PHE A 177 -5.44 -11.15 -6.78
N LEU A 178 -4.24 -11.37 -7.31
CA LEU A 178 -3.68 -12.70 -7.54
C LEU A 178 -3.48 -13.47 -6.24
N LEU A 179 -3.05 -12.77 -5.19
CA LEU A 179 -2.75 -13.39 -3.89
C LEU A 179 -3.93 -13.31 -2.91
N PHE A 180 -4.69 -12.22 -2.96
CA PHE A 180 -5.84 -11.98 -2.09
C PHE A 180 -6.99 -11.34 -2.85
N SER A 181 -8.03 -12.12 -3.15
CA SER A 181 -9.25 -11.68 -3.85
C SER A 181 -9.97 -10.54 -3.12
N ASN A 182 -10.09 -10.63 -1.80
CA ASN A 182 -10.87 -9.71 -0.97
C ASN A 182 -10.01 -8.69 -0.19
N ARG A 183 -8.79 -8.39 -0.63
CA ARG A 183 -7.85 -7.53 0.14
C ARG A 183 -8.42 -6.15 0.47
N ASN A 184 -9.17 -5.54 -0.46
CA ASN A 184 -9.71 -4.19 -0.26
C ASN A 184 -10.74 -4.18 0.88
N TYR A 185 -11.47 -5.28 1.06
CA TYR A 185 -12.40 -5.44 2.18
C TYR A 185 -11.66 -5.55 3.51
N ILE A 186 -10.59 -6.35 3.56
CA ILE A 186 -9.76 -6.51 4.76
C ILE A 186 -9.08 -5.18 5.14
N ILE A 187 -8.47 -4.49 4.17
CA ILE A 187 -7.86 -3.18 4.37
C ILE A 187 -8.92 -2.17 4.84
N GLY A 188 -10.09 -2.15 4.19
CA GLY A 188 -11.20 -1.27 4.55
C GLY A 188 -11.72 -1.52 5.97
N TYR A 189 -11.83 -2.78 6.40
CA TYR A 189 -12.23 -3.16 7.75
C TYR A 189 -11.26 -2.59 8.81
N TYR A 190 -9.97 -2.81 8.62
CA TYR A 190 -8.95 -2.32 9.55
C TYR A 190 -8.84 -0.79 9.58
N VAL A 191 -8.95 -0.14 8.41
CA VAL A 191 -9.01 1.32 8.32
C VAL A 191 -10.26 1.85 9.04
N GLY A 192 -11.41 1.22 8.82
CA GLY A 192 -12.67 1.60 9.46
C GLY A 192 -12.58 1.53 10.98
N LEU A 193 -12.07 0.42 11.52
CA LEU A 193 -11.88 0.22 12.96
C LEU A 193 -10.92 1.26 13.57
N LEU A 194 -9.84 1.58 12.86
CA LEU A 194 -8.88 2.58 13.30
C LEU A 194 -9.49 4.00 13.31
N CYS A 195 -10.24 4.35 12.26
CA CYS A 195 -10.96 5.61 12.19
C CYS A 195 -12.01 5.75 13.29
N THR A 196 -12.72 4.67 13.64
CA THR A 196 -13.69 4.69 14.74
C THR A 196 -13.03 4.94 16.09
N ILE A 197 -11.91 4.27 16.40
CA ILE A 197 -11.20 4.48 17.69
C ILE A 197 -10.72 5.93 17.80
N LEU A 198 -10.07 6.45 16.76
CA LEU A 198 -9.54 7.81 16.75
C LEU A 198 -10.62 8.90 16.84
N LEU A 199 -11.80 8.66 16.26
CA LEU A 199 -12.91 9.62 16.30
C LEU A 199 -13.35 9.93 17.73
N PHE A 200 -13.28 8.95 18.64
CA PHE A 200 -13.73 9.09 20.02
C PHE A 200 -12.65 9.64 20.96
N GLU A 201 -11.37 9.52 20.61
CA GLU A 201 -10.26 9.91 21.48
C GLU A 201 -9.70 11.30 21.16
N HIS A 202 -9.33 11.58 19.90
CA HIS A 202 -8.61 12.80 19.53
C HIS A 202 -8.93 13.28 18.12
N TYR A 203 -9.84 14.27 18.01
CA TYR A 203 -10.36 14.79 16.73
C TYR A 203 -9.28 15.28 15.75
N THR A 204 -8.26 16.03 16.21
CA THR A 204 -7.16 16.48 15.35
C THR A 204 -6.36 15.31 14.79
N SER A 205 -6.05 14.33 15.63
CA SER A 205 -5.31 13.15 15.22
C SER A 205 -6.12 12.28 14.26
N PHE A 206 -7.43 12.15 14.50
CA PHE A 206 -8.36 11.54 13.57
C PHE A 206 -8.31 12.18 12.18
N ILE A 207 -8.40 13.51 12.09
CA ILE A 207 -8.34 14.21 10.79
C ILE A 207 -7.02 13.94 10.08
N LEU A 208 -5.89 14.05 10.78
CA LEU A 208 -4.56 13.82 10.19
C LEU A 208 -4.39 12.40 9.67
N VAL A 209 -4.84 11.41 10.43
CA VAL A 209 -4.75 10.00 10.05
C VAL A 209 -5.71 9.69 8.90
N LEU A 210 -6.96 10.16 8.96
CA LEU A 210 -7.93 10.01 7.88
C LEU A 210 -7.41 10.65 6.58
N PHE A 211 -6.85 11.85 6.67
CA PHE A 211 -6.22 12.53 5.54
C PHE A 211 -5.04 11.74 4.97
N ASN A 212 -4.18 11.18 5.84
CA ASN A 212 -3.06 10.34 5.43
C ASN A 212 -3.53 9.07 4.70
N ILE A 213 -4.55 8.39 5.20
CA ILE A 213 -5.11 7.18 4.57
C ILE A 213 -5.76 7.51 3.22
N THR A 214 -6.62 8.52 3.18
CA THR A 214 -7.36 8.90 1.96
C THR A 214 -6.41 9.35 0.85
N THR A 215 -5.47 10.23 1.16
CA THR A 215 -4.48 10.68 0.17
C THR A 215 -3.57 9.55 -0.29
N PHE A 216 -3.19 8.61 0.57
CA PHE A 216 -2.40 7.43 0.20
C PHE A 216 -3.14 6.48 -0.76
N LEU A 217 -4.46 6.32 -0.58
CA LEU A 217 -5.25 5.40 -1.40
C LEU A 217 -5.60 5.97 -2.77
N PHE A 218 -5.84 7.28 -2.88
CA PHE A 218 -6.41 7.89 -4.08
C PHE A 218 -5.45 8.81 -4.86
N MET A 219 -4.36 9.27 -4.26
CA MET A 219 -3.45 10.21 -4.91
C MET A 219 -2.14 9.54 -5.33
N ARG A 220 -1.44 10.18 -6.29
CA ARG A 220 -0.07 9.78 -6.62
C ARG A 220 0.83 9.95 -5.41
N SER A 221 1.73 9.01 -5.20
CA SER A 221 2.59 8.94 -4.00
C SER A 221 3.39 10.20 -3.73
N ALA A 222 3.94 10.84 -4.77
CA ALA A 222 4.65 12.12 -4.61
C ALA A 222 3.75 13.26 -4.12
N ILE A 223 2.48 13.30 -4.56
CA ILE A 223 1.52 14.33 -4.16
C ILE A 223 1.04 14.05 -2.72
N HIS A 224 0.71 12.79 -2.42
CA HIS A 224 0.39 12.36 -1.06
C HIS A 224 1.48 12.78 -0.07
N ASP A 225 2.75 12.55 -0.44
CA ASP A 225 3.89 12.81 0.42
C ASP A 225 4.03 14.28 0.83
N VAL A 226 3.92 15.19 -0.15
CA VAL A 226 3.97 16.64 0.06
C VAL A 226 2.76 17.13 0.86
N LEU A 227 1.57 16.64 0.54
CA LEU A 227 0.33 17.05 1.20
C LEU A 227 0.31 16.67 2.68
N VAL A 228 0.78 15.47 3.01
CA VAL A 228 0.88 15.02 4.40
C VAL A 228 1.86 15.91 5.16
N ASP A 229 3.03 16.21 4.61
CA ASP A 229 4.00 17.10 5.29
C ASP A 229 3.43 18.50 5.53
N LEU A 230 2.74 19.06 4.53
CA LEU A 230 2.08 20.36 4.66
C LEU A 230 0.98 20.33 5.74
N ALA A 231 0.17 19.28 5.80
CA ALA A 231 -0.89 19.15 6.79
C ALA A 231 -0.32 19.15 8.22
N TYR A 232 0.72 18.36 8.47
CA TYR A 232 1.38 18.33 9.78
C TYR A 232 2.09 19.65 10.10
N GLY A 233 2.71 20.30 9.12
CA GLY A 233 3.32 21.62 9.27
C GLY A 233 2.30 22.70 9.65
N VAL A 234 1.18 22.80 8.91
CA VAL A 234 0.10 23.77 9.18
C VAL A 234 -0.50 23.55 10.56
N ILE A 235 -0.79 22.29 10.93
CA ILE A 235 -1.35 21.99 12.24
C ILE A 235 -0.34 22.35 13.34
N SER A 236 0.95 22.04 13.17
CA SER A 236 2.00 22.46 14.11
C SER A 236 2.02 23.99 14.33
N VAL A 237 1.90 24.77 13.25
CA VAL A 237 1.83 26.25 13.34
C VAL A 237 0.56 26.69 14.07
N LEU A 238 -0.60 26.11 13.75
CA LEU A 238 -1.88 26.46 14.37
C LEU A 238 -1.87 26.17 15.87
N PHE A 239 -1.35 25.01 16.30
CA PHE A 239 -1.19 24.70 17.72
C PHE A 239 -0.24 25.67 18.44
N ALA A 240 0.85 26.07 17.79
CA ALA A 240 1.76 27.07 18.33
C ALA A 240 1.09 28.45 18.47
N LEU A 241 0.30 28.88 17.48
CA LEU A 241 -0.39 30.17 17.46
C LEU A 241 -1.57 30.24 18.43
N GLN A 242 -2.43 29.22 18.45
CA GLN A 242 -3.65 29.19 19.26
C GLN A 242 -3.35 29.29 20.77
N ARG A 243 -2.19 28.78 21.22
CA ARG A 243 -1.77 28.79 22.64
C ARG A 243 -0.92 30.00 23.05
N ASN A 244 -0.49 30.84 22.10
CA ASN A 244 0.08 32.16 22.36
C ASN A 244 -0.98 33.24 22.57
N ASN A 245 -2.20 33.02 22.05
CA ASN A 245 -3.34 33.92 22.27
C ASN A 245 -4.08 33.67 23.60
N ILE A 246 -3.69 32.64 24.37
CA ILE A 246 -4.28 32.27 25.66
C ILE A 246 -3.41 32.76 26.84
N THR A 247 -2.27 33.40 26.57
CA THR A 247 -1.48 34.18 27.53
C THR A 247 -1.82 35.66 27.42
#